data_AF-A0A813FHP6-F1
#
_entry.id   AF-A0A813FHP6-F1
#
_cell.length_a   1.000
_cell.length_b   1.000
_cell.length_c   1.000
_cell.angle_alpha   90.00
_cell.angle_beta   90.00
_cell.angle_gamma   90.00
#
_symmetry.space_group_name_H-M   'P 1'
#
loop_
_entity.id
_entity.type
_entity.pdbx_description
1 polymer ?
#
loop_
_entity_poly.entity_id
_entity_poly.type
_entity_poly.pdbx_seq_one_letter_code
_entity_poly.pdbx_strand_id
1 'polypeptide(L)'
;MPIPGLAILLLAMALQTTTPSAAATDSVKWIVGATDQDCTKACSLLERECDETAWPETFDAWQAVASAVGIFCTSQWPGNWDYNPAVSVMDGACFWEGFGARCSGGGVGELPSTIARRFCPCREPEEEELARSGTVFLSAFNSAQILNSATKLRVPSGIPSK
;
A
#
# COMPACT_ATOMS: atom_id res chain seq x y z
N MET A 1 -28.85 -6.60 -66.38
CA MET A 1 -29.44 -5.38 -65.79
C MET A 1 -28.61 -5.03 -64.55
N PRO A 2 -27.86 -3.92 -64.51
CA PRO A 2 -27.08 -3.51 -63.34
C PRO A 2 -27.95 -2.72 -62.37
N ILE A 3 -27.86 -3.01 -61.06
CA ILE A 3 -28.46 -2.20 -60.00
C ILE A 3 -27.35 -1.31 -59.41
N PRO A 4 -27.55 0.02 -59.35
CA PRO A 4 -26.55 0.95 -58.88
C PRO A 4 -26.57 1.10 -57.36
N GLY A 5 -25.37 1.18 -56.79
CA GLY A 5 -24.99 2.13 -55.74
C GLY A 5 -25.79 2.12 -54.43
N LEU A 6 -25.27 1.41 -53.43
CA LEU A 6 -25.53 1.73 -52.03
C LEU A 6 -24.27 2.36 -51.44
N ALA A 7 -24.29 3.67 -51.24
CA ALA A 7 -23.24 4.43 -50.59
C ALA A 7 -23.26 4.14 -49.08
N ILE A 8 -22.23 3.45 -48.58
CA ILE A 8 -22.04 3.17 -47.16
C ILE A 8 -21.37 4.41 -46.53
N LEU A 9 -22.15 5.19 -45.79
CA LEU A 9 -21.66 6.27 -44.94
C LEU A 9 -20.92 5.64 -43.74
N LEU A 10 -19.59 5.66 -43.76
CA LEU A 10 -18.74 5.26 -42.63
C LEU A 10 -18.77 6.36 -41.56
N LEU A 11 -19.62 6.20 -40.54
CA LEU A 11 -19.49 6.95 -39.29
C LEU A 11 -18.22 6.46 -38.57
N ALA A 12 -17.15 7.25 -38.63
CA ALA A 12 -15.98 7.05 -37.78
C ALA A 12 -16.33 7.46 -36.34
N MET A 13 -16.81 6.49 -35.54
CA MET A 13 -16.87 6.65 -34.10
C MET A 13 -15.44 6.65 -33.56
N ALA A 14 -14.96 7.81 -33.11
CA ALA A 14 -13.68 7.93 -32.43
C ALA A 14 -13.74 7.13 -31.12
N LEU A 15 -13.04 5.99 -31.06
CA LEU A 15 -12.80 5.26 -29.82
C LEU A 15 -11.93 6.16 -28.93
N GLN A 16 -12.53 6.76 -27.91
CA GLN A 16 -11.79 7.39 -26.83
C GLN A 16 -11.19 6.27 -25.99
N THR A 17 -9.90 6.00 -26.19
CA THR A 17 -9.10 5.17 -25.30
C THR A 17 -8.90 5.93 -23.99
N THR A 18 -9.82 5.74 -23.05
CA THR A 18 -9.59 6.09 -21.65
C THR A 18 -8.50 5.16 -21.14
N THR A 19 -7.25 5.64 -21.15
CA THR A 19 -6.14 4.98 -20.46
C THR A 19 -6.52 4.96 -18.97
N PRO A 20 -6.74 3.79 -18.34
CA PRO A 20 -6.93 3.75 -16.91
C PRO A 20 -5.66 4.31 -16.28
N SER A 21 -5.78 5.46 -15.61
CA SER A 21 -4.77 5.92 -14.70
C SER A 21 -4.67 4.83 -13.64
N ALA A 22 -3.58 4.08 -13.65
CA ALA A 22 -3.26 3.14 -12.61
C ALA A 22 -3.14 3.97 -11.33
N ALA A 23 -4.25 4.10 -10.59
CA ALA A 23 -4.20 4.39 -9.18
C ALA A 23 -3.19 3.39 -8.62
N ALA A 24 -2.12 3.90 -8.01
CA ALA A 24 -1.16 3.06 -7.33
C ALA A 24 -1.98 2.26 -6.32
N THR A 25 -2.31 1.00 -6.63
CA THR A 25 -2.90 0.12 -5.64
C THR A 25 -1.79 -0.09 -4.64
N ASP A 26 -1.89 0.59 -3.50
CA ASP A 26 -0.98 0.43 -2.37
C ASP A 26 -0.78 -1.05 -2.12
N SER A 27 0.39 -1.55 -2.55
CA SER A 27 0.62 -2.97 -2.56
C SER A 27 0.91 -3.40 -1.13
N VAL A 28 -0.01 -4.16 -0.55
CA VAL A 28 0.19 -4.81 0.75
C VAL A 28 1.42 -5.68 0.68
N LYS A 29 2.39 -5.39 1.55
CA LYS A 29 3.60 -6.20 1.72
C LYS A 29 3.41 -7.14 2.90
N TRP A 30 3.40 -8.43 2.62
CA TRP A 30 3.36 -9.44 3.66
C TRP A 30 4.74 -9.68 4.28
N ILE A 31 4.78 -9.80 5.60
CA ILE A 31 5.96 -10.23 6.36
C ILE A 31 5.59 -11.26 7.41
N VAL A 32 6.60 -11.88 8.01
CA VAL A 32 6.43 -12.74 9.18
C VAL A 32 7.14 -12.09 10.37
N GLY A 33 6.35 -11.63 11.35
CA GLY A 33 6.86 -11.05 12.58
C GLY A 33 7.78 -12.00 13.36
N ALA A 34 8.56 -11.45 14.28
CA ALA A 34 9.28 -12.25 15.26
C ALA A 34 8.30 -12.95 16.22
N THR A 35 8.81 -13.91 16.99
CA THR A 35 8.09 -14.39 18.18
C THR A 35 7.85 -13.22 19.11
N ASP A 36 6.75 -13.27 19.86
CA ASP A 36 6.37 -12.18 20.76
C ASP A 36 6.14 -10.81 20.07
N GLN A 37 5.86 -10.80 18.77
CA GLN A 37 5.57 -9.57 18.02
C GLN A 37 4.14 -9.57 17.42
N ASP A 38 3.39 -8.51 17.71
CA ASP A 38 2.13 -8.20 17.02
C ASP A 38 2.39 -7.55 15.65
N CYS A 39 1.38 -7.48 14.80
CA CYS A 39 1.57 -6.99 13.44
C CYS A 39 1.78 -5.48 13.36
N THR A 40 1.25 -4.71 14.31
CA THR A 40 1.55 -3.28 14.42
C THR A 40 3.04 -3.04 14.61
N LYS A 41 3.67 -3.75 15.55
CA LYS A 41 5.13 -3.67 15.79
C LYS A 41 5.93 -4.26 14.64
N ALA A 42 5.44 -5.29 13.96
CA ALA A 42 6.15 -5.89 12.84
C ALA A 42 6.20 -4.93 11.64
N CYS A 43 5.08 -4.30 11.31
CA CYS A 43 5.01 -3.36 10.20
C CYS A 43 5.75 -2.04 10.47
N SER A 44 5.77 -1.56 11.71
CA SER A 44 6.48 -0.31 12.06
C SER A 44 7.99 -0.40 11.85
N LEU A 45 8.59 -1.60 11.93
CA LEU A 45 10.00 -1.83 11.57
C LEU A 45 10.30 -1.59 10.09
N LEU A 46 9.28 -1.56 9.25
CA LEU A 46 9.37 -1.26 7.82
C LEU A 46 8.83 0.13 7.47
N GLU A 47 8.58 0.99 8.47
CA GLU A 47 7.93 2.29 8.28
C GLU A 47 6.56 2.14 7.58
N ARG A 48 5.81 1.10 7.97
CA ARG A 48 4.52 0.73 7.40
C ARG A 48 3.47 0.50 8.47
N GLU A 49 2.22 0.53 8.07
CA GLU A 49 1.07 0.28 8.93
C GLU A 49 0.48 -1.10 8.67
N CYS A 50 -0.10 -1.71 9.70
CA CYS A 50 -0.78 -2.98 9.56
C CYS A 50 -2.16 -2.79 8.93
N ASP A 51 -2.47 -3.56 7.90
CA ASP A 51 -3.71 -3.46 7.13
C ASP A 51 -4.75 -4.49 7.56
N GLU A 52 -5.73 -4.06 8.37
CA GLU A 52 -6.81 -4.92 8.85
C GLU A 52 -7.76 -5.42 7.75
N THR A 53 -7.70 -4.87 6.53
CA THR A 53 -8.58 -5.26 5.42
C THR A 53 -7.95 -6.29 4.50
N ALA A 54 -6.66 -6.58 4.68
CA ALA A 54 -5.90 -7.44 3.77
C ALA A 54 -5.93 -8.92 4.13
N TRP A 55 -6.60 -9.32 5.21
CA TRP A 55 -6.55 -10.71 5.67
C TRP A 55 -7.10 -11.70 4.64
N PRO A 56 -6.48 -12.88 4.47
CA PRO A 56 -7.00 -13.89 3.54
C PRO A 56 -8.33 -14.45 4.05
N GLU A 57 -9.36 -14.36 3.20
CA GLU A 57 -10.69 -14.91 3.47
C GLU A 57 -10.88 -16.33 2.93
N THR A 58 -9.97 -16.78 2.06
CA THR A 58 -10.01 -18.12 1.45
C THR A 58 -8.68 -18.84 1.63
N PHE A 59 -8.74 -20.17 1.57
CA PHE A 59 -7.56 -21.01 1.67
C PHE A 59 -6.56 -20.75 0.53
N ASP A 60 -7.04 -20.51 -0.70
CA ASP A 60 -6.18 -20.19 -1.85
C ASP A 60 -5.47 -18.84 -1.66
N ALA A 61 -6.18 -17.83 -1.16
CA ALA A 61 -5.58 -16.52 -0.83
C ALA A 61 -4.52 -16.67 0.28
N TRP A 62 -4.80 -17.49 1.29
CA TRP A 62 -3.83 -17.82 2.33
C TRP A 62 -2.57 -18.50 1.76
N GLN A 63 -2.71 -19.48 0.87
CA GLN A 63 -1.55 -20.13 0.26
C GLN A 63 -0.67 -19.14 -0.52
N ALA A 64 -1.30 -18.20 -1.23
CA ALA A 64 -0.57 -17.14 -1.92
C ALA A 64 0.24 -16.28 -0.94
N VAL A 65 -0.35 -15.92 0.21
CA VAL A 65 0.35 -15.17 1.28
C VAL A 65 1.53 -15.96 1.83
N ALA A 66 1.33 -17.22 2.23
CA ALA A 66 2.38 -18.06 2.80
C ALA A 66 3.56 -18.25 1.83
N SER A 67 3.25 -18.49 0.56
CA SER A 67 4.25 -18.62 -0.51
C SER A 67 4.99 -17.29 -0.75
N ALA A 68 4.30 -16.14 -0.72
CA ALA A 68 4.91 -14.84 -0.97
C ALA A 68 5.99 -14.48 0.07
N VAL A 69 5.86 -14.98 1.31
CA VAL A 69 6.85 -14.78 2.38
C VAL A 69 7.82 -15.97 2.54
N GLY A 70 7.73 -16.98 1.66
CA GLY A 70 8.64 -18.12 1.67
C GLY A 70 8.46 -19.07 2.86
N ILE A 71 7.27 -19.14 3.46
CA ILE A 71 6.98 -20.09 4.54
C ILE A 71 6.29 -21.33 3.97
N PHE A 72 6.84 -22.50 4.28
CA PHE A 72 6.27 -23.80 3.96
C PHE A 72 5.75 -24.46 5.23
N CYS A 73 4.42 -24.53 5.36
CA CYS A 73 3.76 -25.11 6.52
C CYS A 73 3.80 -26.64 6.48
N THR A 74 4.09 -27.29 7.61
CA THR A 74 4.04 -28.77 7.72
C THR A 74 2.61 -29.29 7.66
N SER A 75 1.67 -28.51 8.20
CA SER A 75 0.23 -28.70 8.08
C SER A 75 -0.46 -27.34 8.08
N GLN A 76 -1.67 -27.27 7.56
CA GLN A 76 -2.43 -26.01 7.42
C GLN A 76 -3.87 -26.24 7.86
N TRP A 77 -4.34 -25.41 8.78
CA TRP A 77 -5.68 -25.55 9.36
C TRP A 77 -6.36 -24.19 9.48
N PRO A 78 -7.70 -24.11 9.39
CA PRO A 78 -8.40 -22.93 9.86
C PRO A 78 -8.13 -22.79 11.36
N GLY A 79 -7.96 -21.54 11.81
CA GLY A 79 -7.79 -21.25 13.22
C GLY A 79 -8.96 -20.43 13.75
N ASN A 80 -9.00 -20.26 15.06
CA ASN A 80 -10.06 -19.51 15.76
C ASN A 80 -9.47 -18.49 16.73
N TRP A 81 -8.24 -18.04 16.46
CA TRP A 81 -7.57 -17.00 17.25
C TRP A 81 -7.47 -15.72 16.42
N ASP A 82 -7.62 -14.59 17.10
CA ASP A 82 -7.39 -13.24 16.58
C ASP A 82 -5.95 -12.99 16.13
N TYR A 83 -5.00 -13.81 16.57
CA TYR A 83 -3.59 -13.69 16.13
C TYR A 83 -3.28 -14.37 14.79
N ASN A 84 -4.18 -15.20 14.27
CA ASN A 84 -3.95 -15.82 12.96
C ASN A 84 -3.96 -14.72 11.87
N PRO A 85 -3.24 -14.89 10.74
CA PRO A 85 -2.51 -16.07 10.35
C PRO A 85 -1.20 -16.19 11.13
N ALA A 86 -0.85 -17.41 11.55
CA ALA A 86 0.36 -17.67 12.30
C ALA A 86 0.99 -19.01 11.93
N VAL A 87 2.31 -19.11 12.09
CA VAL A 87 3.06 -20.36 12.01
C VAL A 87 3.59 -20.71 13.40
N SER A 88 3.30 -21.93 13.85
CA SER A 88 3.83 -22.51 15.08
C SER A 88 5.34 -22.74 14.94
N VAL A 89 6.10 -22.29 15.94
CA VAL A 89 7.56 -22.51 15.96
C VAL A 89 7.92 -23.92 16.40
N MET A 90 6.97 -24.65 17.01
CA MET A 90 7.22 -25.99 17.56
C MET A 90 7.18 -27.08 16.49
N ASP A 91 6.21 -27.00 15.58
CA ASP A 91 5.91 -28.05 14.61
C ASP A 91 5.75 -27.53 13.17
N GLY A 92 5.84 -26.21 12.95
CA GLY A 92 5.67 -25.59 11.63
C GLY A 92 4.24 -25.63 11.10
N ALA A 93 3.26 -25.98 11.94
CA ALA A 93 1.85 -25.93 11.56
C ALA A 93 1.39 -24.47 11.39
N CYS A 94 0.59 -24.21 10.36
CA CYS A 94 0.02 -22.89 10.11
C CYS A 94 -1.48 -22.87 10.36
N PHE A 95 -1.93 -21.78 11.00
CA PHE A 95 -3.33 -21.49 11.25
C PHE A 95 -3.67 -20.17 10.57
N TRP A 96 -4.62 -20.17 9.64
CA TRP A 96 -4.82 -19.02 8.74
C TRP A 96 -6.05 -18.17 9.03
N GLU A 97 -7.14 -18.82 9.42
CA GLU A 97 -8.40 -18.14 9.74
C GLU A 97 -8.34 -17.53 11.15
N GLY A 98 -8.97 -16.36 11.31
CA GLY A 98 -9.01 -15.60 12.55
C GLY A 98 -10.08 -14.51 12.49
N PHE A 99 -10.36 -13.88 13.62
CA PHE A 99 -11.41 -12.87 13.75
C PHE A 99 -10.98 -11.70 14.65
N GLY A 100 -11.77 -10.63 14.70
CA GLY A 100 -11.51 -9.48 15.58
C GLY A 100 -10.40 -8.56 15.05
N ALA A 101 -9.80 -7.79 15.96
CA ALA A 101 -8.71 -6.87 15.65
C ALA A 101 -7.39 -7.64 15.58
N ARG A 102 -7.03 -8.07 14.37
CA ARG A 102 -5.93 -9.00 14.16
C ARG A 102 -4.59 -8.26 14.20
N CYS A 103 -4.49 -7.00 13.79
CA CYS A 103 -3.22 -6.26 13.85
C CYS A 103 -2.66 -6.16 15.27
N SER A 104 -3.52 -5.80 16.24
CA SER A 104 -3.18 -5.69 17.66
C SER A 104 -3.28 -7.00 18.43
N GLY A 105 -4.13 -7.94 17.98
CA GLY A 105 -4.32 -9.24 18.61
C GLY A 105 -5.20 -9.21 19.86
N GLY A 106 -6.36 -8.55 19.79
CA GLY A 106 -7.56 -8.68 20.65
C GLY A 106 -7.50 -8.78 22.19
N GLY A 107 -6.35 -8.75 22.86
CA GLY A 107 -6.21 -8.38 24.27
C GLY A 107 -6.71 -9.39 25.32
N VAL A 108 -7.12 -10.61 24.97
CA VAL A 108 -7.50 -11.64 25.95
C VAL A 108 -6.68 -12.91 25.80
N GLY A 109 -5.76 -13.14 26.74
CA GLY A 109 -5.10 -14.42 26.97
C GLY A 109 -3.70 -14.53 26.37
N GLU A 110 -2.72 -14.02 27.14
CA GLU A 110 -1.31 -14.42 27.15
C GLU A 110 -0.59 -14.57 25.80
N LEU A 111 -0.68 -13.63 24.86
CA LEU A 111 0.39 -13.47 23.85
C LEU A 111 0.68 -11.97 23.67
N PRO A 112 1.92 -11.63 23.32
CA PRO A 112 2.52 -12.17 22.12
C PRO A 112 3.23 -13.51 22.40
N SER A 113 3.34 -14.33 21.36
CA SER A 113 3.58 -15.77 21.47
C SER A 113 5.00 -16.17 21.24
N THR A 114 5.59 -16.82 22.25
CA THR A 114 6.85 -17.54 22.06
C THR A 114 6.66 -18.78 21.20
N ILE A 115 5.42 -19.28 21.07
CA ILE A 115 5.10 -20.50 20.33
C ILE A 115 4.66 -20.26 18.89
N ALA A 116 4.49 -19.00 18.45
CA ALA A 116 4.03 -18.69 17.11
C ALA A 116 4.59 -17.38 16.55
N ARG A 117 4.73 -17.33 15.22
CA ARG A 117 5.09 -16.12 14.47
C ARG A 117 3.94 -15.72 13.56
N ARG A 118 3.63 -14.43 13.49
CA ARG A 118 2.44 -13.90 12.81
C ARG A 118 2.76 -13.47 11.38
N PHE A 119 1.84 -13.76 10.46
CA PHE A 119 1.87 -13.19 9.11
C PHE A 119 1.18 -11.83 9.16
N CYS A 120 1.86 -10.79 8.74
CA CYS A 120 1.43 -9.41 8.91
C CYS A 120 1.34 -8.69 7.57
N PRO A 121 0.15 -8.17 7.21
CA PRO A 121 -0.03 -7.36 6.02
C PRO A 121 0.38 -5.91 6.32
N CYS A 122 1.43 -5.42 5.67
CA CYS A 122 1.96 -4.08 5.90
C CYS A 122 1.74 -3.18 4.67
N ARG A 123 1.02 -2.08 4.83
CA ARG A 123 0.76 -1.07 3.79
C ARG A 123 1.59 0.20 4.04
N GLU A 124 1.88 0.96 2.98
CA GLU A 124 2.43 2.31 3.15
C GLU A 124 1.42 3.19 3.91
N PRO A 125 1.86 4.11 4.77
CA PRO A 125 0.96 5.04 5.43
C PRO A 125 0.32 6.00 4.42
N GLU A 126 -0.98 6.27 4.55
CA GLU A 126 -1.74 7.12 3.60
C GLU A 126 -1.17 8.55 3.46
N GLU A 127 -0.48 9.06 4.48
CA GLU A 127 0.13 10.40 4.46
C GLU A 127 1.26 10.52 3.42
N GLU A 128 2.06 9.47 3.26
CA GLU A 128 3.12 9.43 2.24
C GLU A 128 2.53 9.24 0.84
N GLU A 129 1.41 8.52 0.72
CA GLU A 129 0.71 8.38 -0.55
C GLU A 129 0.22 9.75 -1.05
N LEU A 130 -0.37 10.56 -0.16
CA LEU A 130 -0.80 11.92 -0.48
C LEU A 130 0.39 12.84 -0.83
N ALA A 131 1.52 12.72 -0.12
CA ALA A 131 2.73 13.48 -0.39
C ALA A 131 3.39 13.08 -1.73
N ARG A 132 3.46 11.79 -2.06
CA ARG A 132 3.95 11.31 -3.37
C ARG A 132 3.01 11.73 -4.50
N SER A 133 1.71 11.63 -4.30
CA SER A 133 0.71 12.04 -5.27
C SER A 133 0.72 13.56 -5.52
N GLY A 134 0.93 14.37 -4.47
CA GLY A 134 1.05 15.82 -4.56
C GLY A 134 2.33 16.34 -5.26
N THR A 135 3.42 15.58 -5.22
CA THR A 135 4.71 16.01 -5.80
C THR A 135 4.72 15.95 -7.33
N VAL A 136 3.87 15.11 -7.94
CA VAL A 136 3.74 15.02 -9.41
C VAL A 136 3.12 16.29 -10.03
N PHE A 137 2.38 17.09 -9.25
CA PHE A 137 1.76 18.31 -9.77
C PHE A 137 2.70 19.53 -9.85
N LEU A 138 3.83 19.53 -9.13
CA LEU A 138 4.74 20.68 -9.11
C LEU A 138 5.85 20.64 -10.17
N SER A 139 6.12 19.49 -10.81
CA SER A 139 7.08 19.42 -11.92
C SER A 139 6.52 19.88 -13.27
N ALA A 140 5.21 20.08 -13.39
CA ALA A 140 4.59 20.55 -14.64
C ALA A 140 4.55 22.08 -14.79
N PHE A 141 4.90 22.86 -13.74
CA PHE A 141 4.80 24.32 -13.74
C PHE A 141 6.15 25.06 -13.68
N ASN A 142 7.26 24.43 -14.08
CA ASN A 142 8.57 25.10 -14.05
C ASN A 142 9.28 25.17 -15.40
N SER A 143 8.54 25.44 -16.48
CA SER A 143 9.12 25.79 -17.79
C SER A 143 8.82 27.21 -18.27
N ALA A 144 8.17 28.05 -17.47
CA ALA A 144 8.03 29.46 -17.80
C ALA A 144 8.00 30.30 -16.54
N GLN A 145 9.15 30.90 -16.18
CA GLN A 145 9.32 32.25 -15.58
C GLN A 145 10.75 32.38 -15.01
N ILE A 146 11.77 32.25 -15.86
CA ILE A 146 13.06 32.89 -15.61
C ILE A 146 13.18 34.01 -16.65
N LEU A 147 12.63 35.17 -16.32
CA LEU A 147 13.02 36.48 -16.84
C LEU A 147 12.17 37.52 -16.11
N ASN A 148 12.63 37.95 -14.94
CA ASN A 148 12.60 39.34 -14.48
C ASN A 148 12.86 39.40 -12.98
N SER A 149 14.04 39.89 -12.62
CA SER A 149 14.16 41.08 -11.76
C SER A 149 15.62 41.37 -11.51
N ALA A 150 16.23 42.04 -12.48
CA ALA A 150 17.46 42.78 -12.26
C ALA A 150 17.15 43.98 -11.34
N THR A 151 17.62 43.88 -10.11
CA THR A 151 18.53 44.85 -9.50
C THR A 151 18.19 46.34 -9.66
N LYS A 152 17.59 46.97 -8.63
CA LYS A 152 18.09 48.24 -8.05
C LYS A 152 17.28 48.65 -6.82
N LEU A 153 17.68 48.19 -5.62
CA LEU A 153 17.25 48.86 -4.39
C LEU A 153 18.21 50.01 -4.13
N ARG A 154 17.62 51.22 -4.17
CA ARG A 154 18.27 52.51 -4.00
C ARG A 154 18.44 52.78 -2.50
N VAL A 155 19.66 53.11 -2.09
CA VAL A 155 20.00 53.61 -0.75
C VAL A 155 19.42 55.02 -0.55
N PRO A 156 18.91 55.34 0.65
CA PRO A 156 18.93 56.71 1.16
C PRO A 156 19.93 56.88 2.31
N SER A 157 20.77 57.90 2.17
CA SER A 157 21.74 58.39 3.14
C SER A 157 21.16 59.53 4.01
N GLY A 158 21.65 59.66 5.25
CA GLY A 158 21.49 60.84 6.14
C GLY A 158 20.98 60.47 7.55
N ILE A 159 21.77 60.39 8.64
CA ILE A 159 22.54 61.42 9.41
C ILE A 159 21.62 62.51 10.00
N PRO A 160 21.79 63.08 11.24
CA PRO A 160 22.78 62.90 12.34
C PRO A 160 22.16 62.73 13.76
N SER A 161 23.00 62.47 14.78
CA SER A 161 22.70 62.78 16.19
C SER A 161 23.68 63.83 16.72
N LYS A 162 23.12 64.81 17.43
CA LYS A 162 23.81 65.88 18.19
C LYS A 162 24.47 65.33 19.44
#